data_AF-A0A540LQ24-F1
#
_entry.id   AF-A0A540LQ24-F1
#
_cell.length_a   1.000
_cell.length_b   1.000
_cell.length_c   1.000
_cell.angle_alpha   90.00
_cell.angle_beta   90.00
_cell.angle_gamma   90.00
#
_symmetry.space_group_name_H-M   'P 1'
#
loop_
_entity.id
_entity.type
_entity.pdbx_description
1 polymer ?
#
loop_
_entity_poly.entity_id
_entity_poly.type
_entity_poly.pdbx_seq_one_letter_code
_entity_poly.pdbx_strand_id
1 'polypeptide(L)'
;MAMQYRSLLLCVVLLIGFPLTKSKAADVEPPVECDDLLHRESFDSLEPGFLLGAGTSSYQVEGAWNQSGRGPSIWDNYTHQYPGLSNHIT
;
A
#
# COMPACT_ATOMS: atom_id res chain seq x y z
N MET A 1 -39.50 -7.19 -50.05
CA MET A 1 -38.03 -7.35 -49.93
C MET A 1 -37.35 -6.06 -49.45
N ALA A 2 -37.86 -5.39 -48.39
CA ALA A 2 -37.34 -4.11 -47.90
C ALA A 2 -36.67 -4.18 -46.51
N MET A 3 -36.86 -5.29 -45.77
CA MET A 3 -36.31 -5.48 -44.42
C MET A 3 -34.84 -5.91 -44.41
N GLN A 4 -34.34 -6.52 -45.49
CA GLN A 4 -32.94 -6.97 -45.57
C GLN A 4 -31.96 -5.81 -45.81
N TYR A 5 -32.35 -4.81 -46.60
CA TYR A 5 -31.51 -3.64 -46.89
C TYR A 5 -31.32 -2.76 -45.64
N ARG A 6 -32.35 -2.59 -44.81
CA ARG A 6 -32.25 -1.85 -43.55
C ARG A 6 -31.30 -2.53 -42.56
N SER A 7 -31.37 -3.86 -42.45
CA SER A 7 -30.45 -4.64 -41.62
C SER A 7 -29.01 -4.55 -42.11
N LEU A 8 -28.80 -4.68 -43.43
CA LEU A 8 -27.49 -4.56 -44.05
C LEU A 8 -26.88 -3.16 -43.87
N LEU A 9 -27.69 -2.12 -44.03
CA LEU A 9 -27.26 -0.73 -43.88
C LEU A 9 -26.92 -0.40 -42.42
N LEU A 10 -27.62 -1.00 -41.46
CA LEU A 10 -27.32 -0.89 -40.03
C LEU A 10 -26.01 -1.62 -39.69
N CYS A 11 -25.78 -2.82 -40.25
CA CYS A 11 -24.50 -3.53 -40.11
C CYS A 11 -23.32 -2.73 -40.69
N VAL A 12 -23.49 -2.13 -41.88
CA VAL A 12 -22.45 -1.28 -42.47
C VAL A 12 -22.18 -0.09 -41.56
N VAL A 13 -23.21 0.66 -41.13
CA VAL A 13 -23.05 1.81 -40.22
C VAL A 13 -22.36 1.43 -38.90
N LEU A 14 -22.64 0.26 -38.34
CA LEU A 14 -21.94 -0.23 -37.14
C LEU A 14 -20.46 -0.56 -37.43
N LEU A 15 -20.13 -1.08 -38.62
CA LEU A 15 -18.76 -1.43 -38.99
C LEU A 15 -17.89 -0.21 -39.38
N ILE A 16 -18.47 0.85 -39.96
CA ILE A 16 -17.77 2.13 -40.22
C ILE A 16 -17.82 3.11 -39.03
N GLY A 17 -18.74 2.90 -38.08
CA GLY A 17 -18.99 3.77 -36.93
C GLY A 17 -18.14 3.49 -35.70
N PHE A 18 -17.28 2.47 -35.71
CA PHE A 18 -16.20 2.37 -34.74
C PHE A 18 -15.03 3.21 -35.26
N PRO A 19 -14.85 4.48 -34.82
CA PRO A 19 -13.55 5.10 -34.98
C PRO A 19 -12.57 4.15 -34.30
N LEU A 20 -11.59 3.68 -35.07
CA LEU A 20 -10.39 3.05 -34.53
C LEU A 20 -9.81 4.07 -33.56
N THR A 21 -10.18 3.96 -32.29
CA THR A 21 -9.59 4.77 -31.24
C THR A 21 -8.15 4.33 -31.23
N LYS A 22 -7.28 5.12 -31.85
CA LYS A 22 -5.85 5.00 -31.65
C LYS A 22 -5.67 5.31 -30.18
N SER A 23 -5.61 4.26 -29.37
CA SER A 23 -5.06 4.35 -28.03
C SER A 23 -3.63 4.83 -28.20
N LYS A 24 -3.39 6.13 -28.05
CA LYS A 24 -2.06 6.58 -27.68
C LYS A 24 -1.85 5.97 -26.30
N ALA A 25 -0.88 5.06 -26.19
CA ALA A 25 -0.47 4.56 -24.89
C ALA A 25 -0.28 5.79 -24.00
N ALA A 26 -0.94 5.77 -22.83
CA ALA A 26 -0.64 6.74 -21.79
C ALA A 26 0.88 6.76 -21.68
N ASP A 27 1.46 7.95 -21.79
CA ASP A 27 2.87 8.10 -21.48
C ASP A 27 3.04 7.47 -20.11
N VAL A 28 3.85 6.42 -20.03
CA VAL A 28 4.15 5.80 -18.75
C VAL A 28 4.92 6.88 -18.03
N GLU A 29 4.24 7.62 -17.14
CA GLU A 29 4.93 8.50 -16.21
C GLU A 29 6.06 7.64 -15.62
N PRO A 30 7.31 8.13 -15.67
CA PRO A 30 8.42 7.38 -15.15
C PRO A 30 8.04 6.90 -13.75
N PRO A 31 8.41 5.65 -13.38
CA PRO A 31 8.10 5.15 -12.05
C PRO A 31 8.48 6.24 -11.06
N VAL A 32 7.54 6.64 -10.20
CA VAL A 32 7.82 7.60 -9.12
C VAL A 32 9.01 7.01 -8.38
N GLU A 33 10.16 7.60 -8.62
CA GLU A 33 11.41 7.16 -8.03
C GLU A 33 11.28 7.60 -6.57
N CYS A 34 10.89 6.66 -5.71
CA CYS A 34 10.84 6.85 -4.27
C CYS A 34 12.27 6.88 -3.71
N ASP A 35 13.16 7.64 -4.31
CA ASP A 35 14.47 7.92 -3.77
C ASP A 35 14.49 9.38 -3.34
N ASP A 36 15.09 9.59 -2.17
CA ASP A 36 15.56 10.89 -1.65
C ASP A 36 14.66 11.73 -0.72
N LEU A 37 13.43 11.29 -0.40
CA LEU A 37 12.58 12.05 0.55
C LEU A 37 12.87 11.80 2.03
N LEU A 38 13.83 10.92 2.37
CA LEU A 38 14.29 10.70 3.75
C LEU A 38 15.80 10.90 3.90
N HIS A 39 16.36 11.85 3.15
CA HIS A 39 17.71 12.35 3.44
C HIS A 39 17.67 13.34 4.59
N ARG A 40 18.65 13.23 5.49
CA ARG A 40 18.76 14.10 6.68
C ARG A 40 18.90 15.59 6.32
N GLU A 41 19.31 15.89 5.10
CA GLU A 41 19.42 17.27 4.60
C GLU A 41 18.08 17.82 4.08
N SER A 42 17.06 16.96 3.92
CA SER A 42 15.72 17.34 3.42
C SER A 42 14.77 17.77 4.54
N PHE A 43 15.16 17.70 5.82
CA PHE A 43 14.31 18.10 6.95
C PHE A 43 13.90 19.59 6.89
N ASP A 44 14.72 20.44 6.26
CA ASP A 44 14.44 21.87 6.05
C ASP A 44 13.27 22.12 5.08
N SER A 45 12.89 21.11 4.28
CA SER A 45 11.75 21.17 3.36
C SER A 45 10.41 20.80 3.99
N LEU A 46 10.41 20.35 5.26
CA LEU A 46 9.18 20.00 5.96
C LEU A 46 8.36 21.26 6.26
N GLU A 47 7.03 21.12 6.22
CA GLU A 47 6.13 22.22 6.52
C GLU A 47 6.27 22.69 7.97
N PRO A 48 6.16 24.00 8.26
CA PRO A 48 6.15 24.52 9.61
C PRO A 48 5.08 23.83 10.46
N GLY A 49 5.48 23.26 11.60
CA GLY A 49 4.58 22.52 12.49
C GLY A 49 4.54 21.01 12.25
N PHE A 50 5.30 20.49 11.29
CA PHE A 50 5.52 19.05 11.15
C PHE A 50 6.16 18.46 12.42
N LEU A 51 5.60 17.36 12.93
CA LEU A 51 6.12 16.66 14.10
C LEU A 51 6.81 15.37 13.68
N LEU A 52 8.12 15.32 13.86
CA LEU A 52 8.92 14.12 13.72
C LEU A 52 9.28 13.58 15.10
N GLY A 53 9.12 12.27 15.31
CA GLY A 53 9.47 11.62 16.56
C GLY A 53 9.65 10.12 16.41
N ALA A 54 10.00 9.46 17.50
CA ALA A 54 10.11 8.01 17.58
C ALA A 54 9.21 7.47 18.70
N GLY A 55 8.79 6.21 18.58
CA GLY A 55 7.95 5.54 19.57
C GLY A 55 8.44 4.13 19.86
N THR A 56 8.11 3.63 21.05
CA THR A 56 8.36 2.26 21.50
C THR A 56 7.08 1.65 22.05
N SER A 57 7.07 0.35 22.33
CA SER A 57 5.99 -0.29 23.10
C SER A 57 6.54 -0.89 24.39
N SER A 58 5.70 -0.92 25.44
CA SER A 58 6.10 -1.33 26.79
C SER A 58 6.73 -2.72 26.82
N TYR A 59 6.08 -3.72 26.23
CA TYR A 59 6.60 -5.09 26.22
C TYR A 59 7.93 -5.24 25.47
N GLN A 60 8.19 -4.40 24.46
CA GLN A 60 9.42 -4.45 23.69
C GLN A 60 10.64 -3.89 24.45
N VAL A 61 10.46 -2.92 25.37
CA VAL A 61 11.58 -2.17 25.94
C VAL A 61 11.66 -2.13 27.46
N GLU A 62 10.56 -2.30 28.19
CA GLU A 62 10.56 -2.12 29.65
C GLU A 62 11.16 -3.33 30.40
N GLY A 63 10.88 -4.55 29.92
CA GLY A 63 11.24 -5.77 30.65
C GLY A 63 10.46 -5.90 31.96
N ALA A 64 11.16 -6.29 33.04
CA ALA A 64 10.62 -6.34 34.42
C ALA A 64 9.22 -6.98 34.54
N TRP A 65 8.97 -8.04 33.77
CA TRP A 65 7.62 -8.52 33.49
C TRP A 65 6.81 -8.94 34.73
N ASN A 66 7.50 -9.37 35.79
CA ASN A 66 6.93 -9.84 37.06
C ASN A 66 7.40 -9.03 38.29
N GLN A 67 7.81 -7.78 38.10
CA GLN A 67 8.29 -6.92 39.19
C GLN A 67 7.27 -5.84 39.54
N SER A 68 7.43 -5.21 40.71
CA SER A 68 6.70 -3.99 41.11
C SER A 68 5.16 -4.10 41.05
N GLY A 69 4.61 -5.29 41.23
CA GLY A 69 3.16 -5.52 41.19
C GLY A 69 2.53 -5.53 39.79
N ARG A 70 3.33 -5.57 38.72
CA ARG A 70 2.83 -5.71 37.35
C ARG A 70 2.14 -7.07 37.15
N GLY A 71 0.92 -7.04 36.62
CA GLY A 71 0.20 -8.24 36.19
C GLY A 71 0.67 -8.73 34.81
N PRO A 72 0.58 -10.04 34.51
CA PRO A 72 0.96 -10.59 33.22
C PRO A 72 0.04 -10.11 32.10
N SER A 73 0.63 -9.71 30.98
CA SER A 73 -0.05 -9.45 29.72
C SER A 73 -0.26 -10.75 28.92
N ILE A 74 -1.03 -10.66 27.83
CA ILE A 74 -1.18 -11.78 26.89
C ILE A 74 0.17 -12.18 26.29
N TRP A 75 1.02 -11.21 25.98
CA TRP A 75 2.35 -11.46 25.43
C TRP A 75 3.26 -12.20 26.40
N ASP A 76 3.19 -11.88 27.69
CA ASP A 76 3.90 -12.62 28.74
C ASP A 76 3.49 -14.10 28.72
N ASN A 77 2.19 -14.39 28.75
CA ASN A 77 1.70 -15.77 28.75
C ASN A 77 2.10 -16.51 27.47
N TYR A 78 1.93 -15.88 26.31
CA TYR A 78 2.21 -16.51 25.03
C TYR A 78 3.68 -16.89 24.87
N THR A 79 4.61 -15.97 25.17
CA THR A 79 6.04 -16.24 24.98
C THR A 79 6.59 -17.26 25.98
N HIS A 80 6.04 -17.33 27.19
CA HIS A 80 6.39 -18.37 28.16
C HIS A 80 5.82 -19.74 27.78
N GLN A 81 4.61 -19.78 27.19
CA GLN A 81 3.97 -21.04 26.77
C GLN A 81 4.56 -21.61 25.47
N TYR A 82 5.03 -20.76 24.56
CA TYR A 82 5.49 -21.16 23.23
C TYR A 82 6.88 -20.59 22.88
N PRO A 83 7.95 -20.94 23.63
CA PRO A 83 9.28 -20.36 23.44
C PRO A 83 9.94 -20.72 22.09
N GLY A 84 9.43 -21.74 21.38
CA GLY A 84 9.94 -22.23 20.10
C GLY A 84 9.24 -21.68 18.86
N LEU A 85 8.27 -20.77 18.99
CA LEU A 85 7.60 -20.16 17.83
C LEU A 85 8.33 -18.90 17.33
N SER A 86 9.12 -18.24 18.16
CA SER A 86 9.88 -17.03 17.78
C SER A 86 10.94 -17.29 16.69
N ASN A 87 11.39 -18.52 16.55
CA ASN A 87 12.47 -18.96 15.65
C ASN A 87 11.99 -19.34 14.23
N HIS A 88 10.71 -19.15 13.90
CA HIS A 88 10.15 -19.46 12.57
C HIS A 88 9.74 -18.22 11.76
N ILE A 89 10.06 -17.01 12.24
CA ILE A 89 9.71 -15.72 11.59
C ILE A 89 10.97 -15.00 11.02
N THR A 90 12.15 -15.62 11.12
CA THR A 90 13.42 -15.15 10.50
C THR A 90 13.79 -15.97 9.28
#